data_AF-A0A938EYL0-F1
#
_entry.id   AF-A0A938EYL0-F1
#
_cell.length_a   1.000
_cell.length_b   1.000
_cell.length_c   1.000
_cell.angle_alpha   90.00
_cell.angle_beta   90.00
_cell.angle_gamma   90.00
#
_symmetry.space_group_name_H-M   'P 1'
#
loop_
_entity.id
_entity.type
_entity.pdbx_description
1 polymer ?
#
loop_
_entity_poly.entity_id
_entity_poly.type
_entity_poly.pdbx_seq_one_letter_code
_entity_poly.pdbx_strand_id
1 'polypeptide(L)' 'MKLDAVKKMRGAGMGNCQSRSCYQHIAKILSRETGKPLYEISFPSIRAPEKPLPIKLFYVKKSK' A
#
# COMPACT_ATOMS: atom_id res chain seq x y z
N MET A 1 -6.51 14.67 -3.59
CA MET A 1 -5.02 14.52 -3.51
C MET A 1 -4.64 13.03 -3.53
N LYS A 2 -3.48 12.63 -4.09
CA LYS A 2 -3.10 11.21 -4.24
C LYS A 2 -2.04 10.78 -3.22
N LEU A 3 -2.36 9.76 -2.43
CA LEU A 3 -1.43 9.17 -1.45
C LEU A 3 -0.24 8.43 -2.13
N ASP A 4 -0.36 8.14 -3.43
CA ASP A 4 0.72 7.60 -4.28
C ASP A 4 1.99 8.44 -4.27
N ALA A 5 1.88 9.78 -4.16
CA ALA A 5 3.06 10.64 -4.09
C ALA A 5 3.88 10.37 -2.82
N VAL A 6 3.21 10.22 -1.67
CA VAL A 6 3.84 9.88 -0.40
C VAL A 6 4.46 8.48 -0.44
N LYS A 7 3.75 7.52 -1.03
CA LYS A 7 4.28 6.16 -1.28
C LYS A 7 5.59 6.20 -2.07
N LYS A 8 5.64 6.96 -3.18
CA LYS A 8 6.84 7.06 -4.05
C LYS A 8 8.01 7.78 -3.37
N MET A 9 7.73 8.86 -2.63
CA MET A 9 8.79 9.66 -2.00
C MET A 9 9.36 8.98 -0.74
N ARG A 10 8.53 8.31 0.05
CA ARG A 10 8.93 7.79 1.38
C ARG A 10 8.95 6.27 1.49
N GLY A 11 8.44 5.54 0.49
CA GLY A 11 8.26 4.09 0.57
C GLY A 11 7.16 3.67 1.56
N ALA A 12 6.28 4.60 1.95
CA ALA A 12 5.21 4.30 2.89
C ALA A 12 4.26 3.24 2.31
N GLY A 13 3.91 2.23 3.12
CA GLY A 13 3.02 1.14 2.72
C GLY A 13 3.66 0.00 1.93
N MET A 14 4.99 0.02 1.71
CA MET A 14 5.72 -1.03 0.98
C MET A 14 6.29 -2.15 1.86
N GLY A 15 6.04 -2.13 3.18
CA GLY A 15 6.47 -3.20 4.08
C GLY A 15 5.62 -4.47 3.95
N ASN A 16 5.99 -5.51 4.70
CA ASN A 16 5.29 -6.81 4.71
C ASN A 16 3.79 -6.71 5.05
N CYS A 17 3.40 -5.67 5.78
CA CYS A 17 2.02 -5.38 6.12
C CYS A 17 1.20 -4.76 4.98
N GLN A 18 1.82 -4.42 3.84
CA GLN A 18 1.17 -3.87 2.64
C GLN A 18 0.13 -2.80 2.96
N SER A 19 0.57 -1.79 3.71
CA SER A 19 -0.20 -0.57 4.02
C SER A 19 -1.43 -0.68 4.95
N ARG A 20 -1.61 -1.82 5.63
CA ARG A 20 -2.75 -2.09 6.54
C ARG A 20 -3.07 -0.99 7.56
N SER A 21 -2.05 -0.38 8.18
CA SER A 21 -2.23 0.66 9.21
C SER A 21 -1.72 2.03 8.77
N CYS A 22 -0.58 2.07 8.07
CA CYS A 22 0.10 3.32 7.78
C CYS A 22 -0.69 4.24 6.85
N TYR A 23 -1.45 3.71 5.88
CA TYR A 23 -2.20 4.56 4.95
C TYR A 23 -3.31 5.36 5.63
N GLN A 24 -4.00 4.79 6.62
CA GLN A 24 -5.01 5.53 7.38
C GLN A 24 -4.38 6.68 8.18
N HIS A 25 -3.21 6.45 8.79
CA HIS A 25 -2.48 7.49 9.52
C HIS A 25 -1.98 8.58 8.59
N ILE A 26 -1.42 8.20 7.44
CA ILE A 26 -0.95 9.14 6.43
C ILE A 26 -2.11 9.96 5.88
N ALA A 27 -3.26 9.37 5.59
CA ALA A 27 -4.44 10.11 5.14
C ALA A 27 -4.88 11.15 6.19
N LYS A 28 -4.87 10.80 7.48
CA LYS A 28 -5.16 11.75 8.57
C LYS A 28 -4.14 12.89 8.66
N ILE A 29 -2.85 12.59 8.53
CA ILE A 29 -1.78 13.60 8.50
C ILE A 29 -2.00 14.52 7.30
N LEU A 30 -2.18 13.96 6.09
CA LEU A 30 -2.42 14.75 4.89
C LEU A 30 -3.67 15.62 5.00
N SER A 31 -4.75 15.12 5.58
CA SER A 31 -5.97 15.90 5.82
C SER A 31 -5.73 17.08 6.75
N ARG A 32 -4.98 16.87 7.85
CA ARG A 32 -4.60 17.93 8.80
C ARG A 32 -3.70 18.99 8.16
N GLU A 33 -2.67 18.58 7.44
CA GLU A 33 -1.68 19.49 6.86
C GLU A 33 -2.22 20.27 5.65
N THR A 34 -3.14 19.67 4.88
CA THR A 34 -3.67 20.30 3.65
C THR A 34 -5.05 20.94 3.83
N GLY A 35 -5.71 20.72 4.96
CA GLY A 35 -7.09 21.16 5.20
C GLY A 35 -8.15 20.43 4.36
N LYS A 36 -7.74 19.43 3.56
CA LYS A 36 -8.66 18.67 2.71
C LYS A 36 -9.38 17.58 3.48
N PRO A 37 -10.67 17.32 3.20
CA PRO A 37 -11.39 16.26 3.87
C PRO A 37 -10.90 14.88 3.42
N LEU A 38 -10.99 13.89 4.31
CA LEU A 38 -10.46 12.53 4.08
C LEU A 38 -10.99 11.85 2.81
N TYR A 39 -12.24 12.11 2.42
CA TYR A 39 -12.85 11.50 1.23
C TYR A 39 -12.20 11.97 -0.09
N GLU A 40 -11.49 13.10 -0.09
CA GLU A 40 -10.77 13.61 -1.26
C GLU A 40 -9.35 12.98 -1.39
N ILE A 41 -8.94 12.19 -0.40
CA ILE A 41 -7.65 11.50 -0.39
C ILE A 41 -7.82 10.13 -1.04
N SER A 42 -7.25 9.98 -2.24
CA SER A 42 -7.30 8.73 -2.99
C SER A 42 -6.23 7.76 -2.50
N PHE A 43 -6.66 6.53 -2.18
CA PHE A 43 -5.77 5.43 -1.79
C PHE A 43 -5.22 4.69 -3.03
N PRO A 44 -3.98 4.16 -2.96
CA PRO A 44 -3.41 3.32 -4.00
C PRO A 44 -4.20 2.01 -4.17
N SER A 45 -4.14 1.42 -5.36
CA SER A 45 -4.72 0.10 -5.59
C SER A 45 -3.98 -1.00 -4.83
N ILE A 46 -4.75 -1.89 -4.19
CA ILE A 46 -4.24 -3.12 -3.57
C ILE A 46 -4.04 -4.15 -4.68
N ARG A 47 -2.86 -4.78 -4.71
CA ARG A 47 -2.53 -5.83 -5.68
C ARG A 47 -2.24 -7.13 -4.96
N ALA A 48 -2.54 -8.25 -5.61
CA ALA A 48 -2.19 -9.57 -5.09
C ALA A 48 -0.65 -9.76 -5.06
N PRO A 49 -0.13 -10.53 -4.09
CA PRO A 49 -0.84 -11.20 -2.98
C PRO A 49 -1.07 -10.28 -1.75
N GLU A 50 -2.21 -10.44 -1.06
CA GLU A 50 -2.54 -9.64 0.15
C GLU A 50 -1.57 -9.83 1.32
N LYS A 51 -0.94 -11.00 1.36
CA LYS A 51 0.04 -11.42 2.36
C LYS A 51 1.25 -11.94 1.60
N PRO A 52 2.47 -11.75 2.13
CA PRO A 52 3.66 -12.34 1.54
C PRO A 52 3.51 -13.87 1.48
N LEU A 53 3.65 -14.43 0.28
CA LEU A 53 3.63 -15.87 0.04
C LEU A 53 5.02 -16.34 -0.37
N PRO A 54 5.49 -17.50 0.12
CA PRO A 54 6.75 -18.08 -0.35
C PRO A 54 6.73 -18.34 -1.86
N ILE A 55 7.78 -17.91 -2.56
CA ILE A 55 7.90 -18.07 -4.03
C ILE A 55 7.79 -19.53 -4.47
N LYS A 56 8.25 -20.48 -3.63
CA LYS A 56 8.17 -21.93 -3.90
C LYS A 56 6.74 -22.42 -4.17
N LEU A 57 5.70 -21.73 -3.67
CA LEU A 57 4.31 -22.09 -3.93
C LEU A 57 3.92 -21.91 -5.40
N PHE A 58 4.60 -21.01 -6.12
CA PHE A 58 4.36 -20.75 -7.53
C PHE A 58 5.28 -21.55 -8.46
N TYR A 59 6.17 -22.38 -7.91
CA TYR A 59 7.08 -23.21 -8.70
C TYR A 59 6.41 -24.53 -9.10
N VAL A 60 6.04 -24.69 -10.38
CA VAL A 60 5.56 -25.96 -10.92
C VAL A 60 6.76 -26.78 -11.39
N LYS A 61 7.04 -27.90 -10.71
CA LYS A 61 8.04 -28.87 -11.16
C LYS A 61 7.45 -29.59 -12.37
N LYS A 62 8.01 -29.39 -13.57
CA LYS A 62 7.63 -30.21 -14.74
C LYS A 62 7.98 -31.66 -14.42
N SER A 63 6.96 -32.53 -14.33
CA SER A 63 7.18 -33.97 -14.43
C SER A 63 7.79 -34.23 -15.80
N LYS A 64 8.96 -34.88 -15.81
CA LYS A 64 9.51 -35.48 -17.02
C LYS A 64 8.68 -36.72 -17.37
#